data_AF-A0A934ACM0-F1
#
_entry.id   AF-A0A934ACM0-F1
#
_cell.length_a   1.000
_cell.length_b   1.000
_cell.length_c   1.000
_cell.angle_alpha   90.00
_cell.angle_beta   90.00
_cell.angle_gamma   90.00
#
_symmetry.space_group_name_H-M   'P 1'
#
loop_
_entity.id
_entity.type
_entity.pdbx_description
1 polymer ?
#
loop_
_entity_poly.entity_id
_entity_poly.type
_entity_poly.pdbx_seq_one_letter_code
_entity_poly.pdbx_strand_id
1 'polypeptide(L)'
;MEKKLFNEEFKLRGLELFQTLEEEVKAIRGNQAGQNACMKFIDEGRDLFANGKFAEALDRYMEVGKRIEKVKNIPDTRGKNWSKEHVFDSVIDNPGSIVIVIFSAIIGLAIWKGFPVIDKLSEPAFARGLITFVICMATVGLAFMLVCYAFAESSDERFKRAREIFAGLLGILGTIVGFYFGAASTGPVPISIADILVSGAEVATYVTGGVPPYQSAIKATGKFSEKDESVTAPKEPRLVSQNGWVRYVFAKPIKEAAIEIDIKDSQNRSASKKVDFRVQEPAKVQP
;
A
#
# COMPACT_ATOMS: atom_id res chain seq x y z
N MET A 1 -69.27 -42.70 -36.49
CA MET A 1 -69.59 -41.43 -35.79
C MET A 1 -68.56 -41.11 -34.72
N GLU A 2 -68.09 -42.12 -33.96
CA GLU A 2 -67.10 -41.97 -32.87
C GLU A 2 -65.77 -41.29 -33.25
N LYS A 3 -65.19 -41.56 -34.44
CA LYS A 3 -63.94 -40.92 -34.87
C LYS A 3 -64.05 -39.38 -35.02
N LYS A 4 -65.25 -38.86 -35.30
CA LYS A 4 -65.46 -37.40 -35.40
C LYS A 4 -65.58 -36.77 -34.01
N LEU A 5 -66.28 -37.42 -33.08
CA LEU A 5 -66.39 -36.96 -31.69
C LEU A 5 -65.04 -36.93 -30.99
N PHE A 6 -64.23 -37.98 -31.16
CA PHE A 6 -62.90 -38.03 -30.56
C PHE A 6 -61.97 -36.90 -31.06
N ASN A 7 -62.05 -36.55 -32.34
CA ASN A 7 -61.24 -35.49 -32.92
C ASN A 7 -61.64 -34.10 -32.39
N GLU A 8 -62.94 -33.86 -32.18
CA GLU A 8 -63.42 -32.57 -31.65
C GLU A 8 -63.11 -32.42 -30.16
N GLU A 9 -63.23 -33.47 -29.35
CA GLU A 9 -62.82 -33.42 -27.93
C GLU A 9 -61.31 -33.21 -27.78
N PHE A 10 -60.51 -33.88 -28.63
CA PHE A 10 -59.06 -33.71 -28.64
C PHE A 10 -58.66 -32.28 -29.03
N LYS A 11 -59.36 -31.68 -30.00
CA LYS A 11 -59.13 -30.29 -30.39
C LYS A 11 -59.42 -29.31 -29.26
N LEU A 12 -60.53 -29.49 -28.56
CA LEU A 12 -60.91 -28.64 -27.44
C LEU A 12 -59.86 -28.67 -26.33
N ARG A 13 -59.41 -29.86 -25.92
CA ARG A 13 -58.36 -30.00 -24.89
C ARG A 13 -57.01 -29.41 -25.33
N GLY A 14 -56.67 -29.54 -26.60
CA GLY A 14 -55.43 -28.93 -27.12
C GLY A 14 -55.46 -27.40 -27.05
N LEU A 15 -56.60 -26.78 -27.35
CA LEU A 15 -56.77 -25.32 -27.25
C LEU A 15 -56.69 -24.83 -25.80
N GLU A 16 -57.23 -25.57 -24.83
CA GLU A 16 -57.13 -25.24 -23.40
C GLU A 16 -55.67 -25.24 -22.90
N LEU A 17 -54.84 -26.16 -23.41
CA LEU A 17 -53.41 -26.21 -23.08
C LEU A 17 -52.65 -24.97 -23.58
N PHE A 18 -52.96 -24.51 -24.79
CA PHE A 18 -52.34 -23.29 -25.34
C PHE A 18 -52.77 -22.04 -24.56
N GLN A 19 -54.01 -21.96 -24.09
CA GLN A 19 -54.48 -20.86 -23.23
C GLN A 19 -53.74 -20.84 -21.90
N THR A 20 -53.54 -22.01 -21.28
CA THR A 20 -52.81 -22.13 -20.01
C THR A 20 -51.37 -21.65 -20.15
N LEU A 21 -50.67 -22.07 -21.23
CA LEU A 21 -49.31 -21.59 -21.51
C LEU A 21 -49.23 -20.09 -21.76
N GLU A 22 -50.23 -19.52 -22.44
CA GLU A 22 -50.27 -18.08 -22.71
C GLU A 22 -50.31 -17.28 -21.40
N GLU A 23 -51.11 -17.72 -20.44
CA GLU A 23 -51.18 -17.12 -19.10
C GLU A 23 -49.88 -17.30 -18.31
N GLU A 24 -49.24 -18.47 -18.40
CA GLU A 24 -47.93 -18.69 -17.76
C GLU A 24 -46.85 -17.77 -18.35
N VAL A 25 -46.81 -17.57 -19.67
CA VAL A 25 -45.84 -16.67 -20.33
C VAL A 25 -46.09 -15.21 -19.95
N LYS A 26 -47.36 -14.79 -19.88
CA LYS A 26 -47.73 -13.44 -19.41
C LYS A 26 -47.36 -13.21 -17.94
N ALA A 27 -47.41 -14.24 -17.11
CA ALA A 27 -47.03 -14.16 -15.69
C ALA A 27 -45.53 -13.92 -15.46
N ILE A 28 -44.66 -14.19 -16.44
CA ILE A 28 -43.20 -13.98 -16.33
C ILE A 28 -42.87 -12.48 -16.38
N ARG A 29 -42.71 -11.82 -15.23
CA ARG A 29 -42.31 -10.40 -15.17
C ARG A 29 -40.83 -10.21 -15.58
N GLY A 30 -40.54 -9.10 -16.27
CA GLY A 30 -39.17 -8.58 -16.43
C GLY A 30 -38.41 -8.96 -17.71
N ASN A 31 -38.94 -9.85 -18.57
CA ASN A 31 -38.26 -10.24 -19.82
C ASN A 31 -39.16 -10.17 -21.05
N GLN A 32 -39.51 -8.94 -21.47
CA GLN A 32 -40.43 -8.68 -22.59
C GLN A 32 -39.95 -9.31 -23.91
N ALA A 33 -38.63 -9.37 -24.17
CA ALA A 33 -38.07 -10.02 -25.35
C ALA A 33 -38.26 -11.55 -25.32
N GLY A 34 -38.08 -12.17 -24.15
CA GLY A 34 -38.34 -13.59 -23.94
C GLY A 34 -39.83 -13.92 -24.06
N GLN A 35 -40.70 -13.07 -23.53
CA GLN A 35 -42.15 -13.20 -23.66
C GLN A 35 -42.60 -13.13 -25.13
N ASN A 36 -42.16 -12.12 -25.87
CA ASN A 36 -42.51 -11.97 -27.29
C ASN A 36 -42.05 -13.18 -28.14
N ALA A 37 -40.88 -13.73 -27.84
CA ALA A 37 -40.39 -14.93 -28.50
C ALA A 37 -41.28 -16.15 -28.19
N CYS A 38 -41.65 -16.35 -26.92
CA CYS A 38 -42.51 -17.48 -26.52
C CYS A 38 -43.93 -17.35 -27.10
N MET A 39 -44.50 -16.15 -27.11
CA MET A 39 -45.81 -15.88 -27.71
C MET A 39 -45.85 -16.24 -29.19
N LYS A 40 -44.81 -15.88 -29.96
CA LYS A 40 -44.72 -16.24 -31.37
C LYS A 40 -44.76 -17.76 -31.60
N PHE A 41 -44.10 -18.55 -30.74
CA PHE A 41 -44.12 -20.01 -30.84
C PHE A 41 -45.47 -20.62 -30.44
N ILE A 42 -46.16 -20.02 -29.46
CA ILE A 42 -47.52 -20.43 -29.06
C ILE A 42 -48.48 -20.21 -30.23
N ASP A 43 -48.39 -19.08 -30.93
CA ASP A 43 -49.22 -18.77 -32.09
C ASP A 43 -48.95 -19.76 -33.25
N GLU A 44 -47.67 -20.02 -33.57
CA GLU A 44 -47.29 -21.01 -34.59
C GLU A 44 -47.79 -22.43 -34.25
N GLY A 45 -47.71 -22.83 -32.97
CA GLY A 45 -48.21 -24.12 -32.50
C GLY A 45 -49.74 -24.24 -32.61
N ARG A 46 -50.46 -23.15 -32.29
CA ARG A 46 -51.92 -23.06 -32.42
C ARG A 46 -52.36 -23.21 -33.87
N ASP A 47 -51.67 -22.59 -34.80
CA ASP A 47 -51.95 -22.69 -36.25
C ASP A 47 -51.70 -24.11 -36.77
N LEU A 48 -50.61 -24.76 -36.37
CA LEU A 48 -50.33 -26.16 -36.74
C LEU A 48 -51.40 -27.11 -36.21
N PHE A 49 -51.85 -26.88 -34.98
CA PHE A 49 -52.90 -27.67 -34.34
C PHE A 49 -54.27 -27.50 -35.05
N ALA A 50 -54.63 -26.27 -35.42
CA ALA A 50 -55.84 -25.97 -36.19
C ALA A 50 -55.84 -26.66 -37.57
N ASN A 51 -54.67 -26.78 -38.20
CA ASN A 51 -54.48 -27.45 -39.49
C ASN A 51 -54.37 -28.99 -39.40
N GLY A 52 -54.57 -29.58 -38.22
CA GLY A 52 -54.53 -31.03 -38.01
C GLY A 52 -53.12 -31.64 -38.02
N LYS A 53 -52.07 -30.81 -37.93
CA LYS A 53 -50.66 -31.23 -37.85
C LYS A 53 -50.23 -31.46 -36.40
N PHE A 54 -50.89 -32.39 -35.73
CA PHE A 54 -50.76 -32.59 -34.28
C PHE A 54 -49.34 -32.96 -33.82
N ALA A 55 -48.61 -33.76 -34.59
CA ALA A 55 -47.24 -34.16 -34.24
C ALA A 55 -46.28 -32.97 -34.25
N GLU A 56 -46.38 -32.10 -35.26
CA GLU A 56 -45.56 -30.87 -35.36
C GLU A 56 -45.93 -29.87 -34.25
N ALA A 57 -47.23 -29.75 -33.94
CA ALA A 57 -47.71 -28.87 -32.86
C ALA A 57 -47.21 -29.32 -31.47
N LEU A 58 -47.20 -30.63 -31.20
CA LEU A 58 -46.70 -31.18 -29.93
C LEU A 58 -45.19 -30.99 -29.76
N ASP A 59 -44.41 -31.12 -30.82
CA ASP A 59 -42.95 -30.89 -30.76
C ASP A 59 -42.66 -29.41 -30.42
N ARG A 60 -43.39 -28.49 -31.05
CA ARG A 60 -43.31 -27.05 -30.72
C ARG A 60 -43.72 -26.75 -29.29
N TYR A 61 -44.77 -27.39 -28.80
CA TYR A 61 -45.22 -27.25 -27.41
C TYR A 61 -44.11 -27.65 -26.41
N MET A 62 -43.46 -28.79 -26.65
CA MET A 62 -42.36 -29.28 -25.81
C MET A 62 -41.13 -28.35 -25.86
N GLU A 63 -40.86 -27.71 -27.01
CA GLU A 63 -39.79 -26.74 -27.15
C GLU A 63 -40.07 -25.45 -26.35
N VAL A 64 -41.31 -24.97 -26.35
CA VAL A 64 -41.73 -23.79 -25.58
C VAL A 64 -41.56 -24.04 -24.08
N GLY A 65 -41.96 -25.21 -23.57
CA GLY A 65 -41.79 -25.56 -22.15
C GLY A 65 -40.33 -25.50 -21.69
N LYS A 66 -39.39 -26.05 -22.48
CA LYS A 66 -37.95 -25.99 -22.19
C LYS A 66 -37.41 -24.56 -22.19
N ARG A 67 -37.93 -23.69 -23.07
CA ARG A 67 -37.51 -22.29 -23.14
C ARG A 67 -38.06 -21.48 -21.96
N ILE A 68 -39.29 -21.74 -21.53
CA ILE A 68 -39.87 -21.12 -20.33
C ILE A 68 -39.05 -21.47 -19.09
N GLU A 69 -38.67 -22.74 -18.91
CA GLU A 69 -37.83 -23.16 -17.79
C GLU A 69 -36.45 -22.50 -17.82
N LYS A 70 -35.84 -22.39 -19.01
CA LYS A 70 -34.58 -21.67 -19.18
C LYS A 70 -34.72 -20.18 -18.85
N VAL A 71 -35.82 -19.54 -19.24
CA VAL A 71 -36.08 -18.11 -18.96
C VAL A 71 -36.33 -17.87 -17.48
N LYS A 72 -37.04 -18.77 -16.80
CA LYS A 72 -37.29 -18.71 -15.35
C LYS A 72 -36.00 -18.80 -14.52
N ASN A 73 -35.00 -19.51 -15.03
CA ASN A 73 -33.70 -19.67 -14.37
C ASN A 73 -32.66 -18.60 -14.73
N ILE A 74 -32.99 -17.61 -15.57
CA ILE A 74 -32.10 -16.47 -15.80
C ILE A 74 -32.28 -15.49 -14.63
N PRO A 75 -31.26 -15.27 -13.77
CA PRO A 75 -31.36 -14.28 -12.70
C PRO A 75 -31.68 -12.92 -13.33
N ASP A 76 -32.74 -12.27 -12.82
CA ASP A 76 -33.16 -10.95 -13.26
C ASP A 76 -32.04 -9.94 -13.03
N THR A 77 -31.32 -9.63 -14.11
CA THR A 77 -30.17 -8.73 -14.12
C THR A 77 -30.52 -7.37 -14.72
N ARG A 78 -31.78 -7.14 -15.13
CA ARG A 78 -32.18 -5.96 -15.92
C ARG A 78 -33.06 -4.94 -15.19
N GLY A 79 -33.10 -4.99 -13.86
CA GLY A 79 -33.85 -4.02 -13.04
C GLY A 79 -33.04 -3.21 -12.02
N LYS A 80 -31.73 -3.44 -11.83
CA LYS A 80 -30.93 -2.60 -10.91
C LYS A 80 -30.53 -1.30 -11.59
N ASN A 81 -31.48 -0.37 -11.72
CA ASN A 81 -31.13 1.05 -11.74
C ASN A 81 -30.41 1.32 -10.42
N TRP A 82 -29.12 1.64 -10.50
CA TRP A 82 -28.30 2.02 -9.36
C TRP A 82 -28.74 3.41 -8.87
N SER A 83 -29.94 3.50 -8.31
CA SER A 83 -30.38 4.64 -7.53
C SER A 83 -29.44 4.77 -6.33
N LYS A 84 -29.03 6.00 -6.01
CA LYS A 84 -28.11 6.30 -4.91
C LYS A 84 -28.57 5.70 -3.57
N GLU A 85 -29.88 5.52 -3.39
CA GLU A 85 -30.50 4.95 -2.19
C GLU A 85 -30.08 3.49 -1.96
N HIS A 86 -30.06 2.64 -2.99
CA HIS A 86 -29.66 1.24 -2.84
C HIS A 86 -28.16 1.03 -2.59
N VAL A 87 -27.32 1.99 -2.98
CA VAL A 87 -25.89 1.95 -2.64
C VAL A 87 -25.70 2.21 -1.15
N PHE A 88 -26.47 3.13 -0.56
CA PHE A 88 -26.41 3.39 0.88
C PHE A 88 -27.00 2.24 1.70
N ASP A 89 -28.12 1.65 1.29
CA ASP A 89 -28.72 0.51 2.02
C ASP A 89 -27.81 -0.73 1.99
N SER A 90 -27.21 -1.03 0.83
CA SER A 90 -26.23 -2.13 0.71
C SER A 90 -24.96 -1.91 1.53
N VAL A 91 -24.64 -0.65 1.83
CA VAL A 91 -23.48 -0.26 2.65
C VAL A 91 -23.78 -0.37 4.14
N ILE A 92 -25.05 -0.19 4.55
CA ILE A 92 -25.48 -0.28 5.95
C ILE A 92 -25.68 -1.74 6.39
N ASP A 93 -26.22 -2.58 5.50
CA ASP A 93 -26.51 -4.00 5.83
C ASP A 93 -25.27 -4.89 5.87
N ASN A 94 -24.14 -4.44 5.30
CA ASN A 94 -22.88 -5.16 5.37
C ASN A 94 -21.93 -4.48 6.36
N PRO A 95 -21.61 -5.08 7.52
CA PRO A 95 -20.73 -4.46 8.51
C PRO A 95 -19.34 -4.14 7.94
N GLY A 96 -18.94 -4.82 6.87
CA GLY A 96 -17.68 -4.57 6.17
C GLY A 96 -17.63 -3.26 5.37
N SER A 97 -18.75 -2.76 4.86
CA SER A 97 -18.77 -1.51 4.07
C SER A 97 -18.70 -0.26 4.93
N ILE A 98 -19.10 -0.33 6.21
CA ILE A 98 -18.95 0.76 7.18
C ILE A 98 -17.47 1.16 7.31
N VAL A 99 -16.58 0.17 7.42
CA VAL A 99 -15.12 0.42 7.53
C VAL A 99 -14.59 1.13 6.29
N ILE A 100 -15.03 0.71 5.10
CA ILE A 100 -14.61 1.32 3.83
C ILE A 100 -15.09 2.77 3.75
N VAL A 101 -16.33 3.05 4.13
CA VAL A 101 -16.89 4.41 4.10
C VAL A 101 -16.18 5.33 5.09
N ILE A 102 -15.91 4.88 6.31
CA ILE A 102 -15.14 5.65 7.29
C ILE A 102 -13.74 5.95 6.75
N PHE A 103 -13.06 4.96 6.19
CA PHE A 103 -11.73 5.13 5.62
C PHE A 103 -11.73 6.11 4.44
N SER A 104 -12.73 6.00 3.56
CA SER A 104 -12.95 6.90 2.41
C SER A 104 -13.21 8.33 2.87
N ALA A 105 -13.99 8.50 3.94
CA ALA A 105 -14.30 9.80 4.52
C ALA A 105 -13.05 10.43 5.16
N ILE A 106 -12.23 9.66 5.88
CA ILE A 106 -10.98 10.16 6.47
C ILE A 106 -10.02 10.63 5.37
N ILE A 107 -9.84 9.84 4.31
CA ILE A 107 -9.00 10.21 3.17
C ILE A 107 -9.55 11.44 2.45
N GLY A 108 -10.86 11.46 2.16
CA GLY A 108 -11.51 12.59 1.51
C GLY A 108 -11.38 13.88 2.33
N LEU A 109 -11.51 13.79 3.65
CA LEU A 109 -11.40 14.93 4.56
C LEU A 109 -9.95 15.41 4.71
N ALA A 110 -8.97 14.50 4.67
CA ALA A 110 -7.56 14.84 4.64
C ALA A 110 -7.17 15.57 3.35
N ILE A 111 -7.71 15.14 2.19
CA ILE A 111 -7.50 15.79 0.90
C ILE A 111 -8.18 17.17 0.88
N TRP A 112 -9.42 17.26 1.35
CA TRP A 112 -10.20 18.50 1.30
C TRP A 112 -9.60 19.62 2.18
N LYS A 113 -9.01 19.26 3.33
CA LYS A 113 -8.33 20.25 4.19
C LYS A 113 -7.02 20.80 3.59
N GLY A 114 -6.65 20.40 2.37
CA GLY A 114 -5.49 20.94 1.68
C GLY A 114 -4.18 20.62 2.40
N PHE A 115 -4.11 19.49 3.11
CA PHE A 115 -2.83 19.03 3.65
C PHE A 115 -1.85 18.92 2.47
N PRO A 116 -0.65 19.54 2.54
CA PRO A 116 0.38 19.42 1.51
C PRO A 116 1.04 18.03 1.59
N VAL A 117 0.23 16.98 1.53
CA VAL A 117 0.64 15.58 1.55
C VAL A 117 1.52 15.32 0.35
N ILE A 118 1.21 15.92 -0.80
CA ILE A 118 1.96 15.77 -2.05
C ILE A 118 3.38 16.33 -1.93
N ASP A 119 3.56 17.50 -1.31
CA ASP A 119 4.90 18.08 -1.13
C ASP A 119 5.73 17.30 -0.10
N LYS A 120 5.08 16.82 0.97
CA LYS A 120 5.75 16.00 1.98
C LYS A 120 6.02 14.56 1.54
N LEU A 121 5.31 14.06 0.52
CA LEU A 121 5.56 12.75 -0.09
C LEU A 121 6.93 12.68 -0.80
N SER A 122 7.49 13.83 -1.20
CA SER A 122 8.86 13.88 -1.72
C SER A 122 9.90 13.49 -0.67
N GLU A 123 9.59 13.65 0.63
CA GLU A 123 10.51 13.29 1.70
C GLU A 123 10.45 11.77 1.92
N PRO A 124 11.54 11.03 1.67
CA PRO A 124 11.52 9.58 1.77
C PRO A 124 11.16 9.09 3.18
N ALA A 125 11.42 9.87 4.22
CA ALA A 125 11.05 9.53 5.59
C ALA A 125 9.53 9.58 5.81
N PHE A 126 8.86 10.60 5.27
CA PHE A 126 7.42 10.78 5.39
C PHE A 126 6.64 9.76 4.54
N ALA A 127 7.04 9.58 3.27
CA ALA A 127 6.42 8.59 2.39
C ALA A 127 6.49 7.17 2.99
N ARG A 128 7.63 6.85 3.60
CA ARG A 128 7.84 5.59 4.31
C ARG A 128 6.84 5.40 5.46
N GLY A 129 6.74 6.37 6.36
CA GLY A 129 5.78 6.31 7.48
C GLY A 129 4.32 6.22 7.02
N LEU A 130 3.98 6.91 5.94
CA LEU A 130 2.63 6.88 5.37
C LEU A 130 2.25 5.49 4.85
N ILE A 131 3.16 4.82 4.12
CA ILE A 131 2.91 3.46 3.61
C ILE A 131 2.66 2.50 4.77
N THR A 132 3.51 2.52 5.80
CA THR A 132 3.34 1.65 6.97
C THR A 132 2.03 1.92 7.69
N PHE A 133 1.65 3.19 7.84
CA PHE A 133 0.39 3.59 8.44
C PHE A 133 -0.82 3.04 7.67
N VAL A 134 -0.83 3.18 6.34
CA VAL A 134 -1.92 2.69 5.48
C VAL A 134 -2.03 1.17 5.54
N ILE A 135 -0.91 0.44 5.47
CA ILE A 135 -0.93 -1.03 5.54
C ILE A 135 -1.38 -1.51 6.93
N CYS A 136 -0.91 -0.89 8.02
CA CYS A 136 -1.39 -1.19 9.37
C CYS A 136 -2.89 -0.98 9.48
N MET A 137 -3.40 0.15 8.99
CA MET A 137 -4.82 0.48 9.08
C MET A 137 -5.67 -0.48 8.23
N ALA A 138 -5.21 -0.85 7.03
CA ALA A 138 -5.84 -1.88 6.21
C ALA A 138 -5.86 -3.24 6.91
N THR A 139 -4.77 -3.62 7.58
CA THR A 139 -4.67 -4.89 8.32
C THR A 139 -5.64 -4.92 9.50
N VAL A 140 -5.74 -3.83 10.27
CA VAL A 140 -6.71 -3.70 11.36
C VAL A 140 -8.14 -3.75 10.82
N GLY A 141 -8.44 -3.05 9.73
CA GLY A 141 -9.75 -3.09 9.08
C GLY A 141 -10.13 -4.51 8.63
N LEU A 142 -9.18 -5.25 8.05
CA LEU A 142 -9.40 -6.62 7.61
C LEU A 142 -9.59 -7.59 8.79
N ALA A 143 -8.87 -7.36 9.90
CA ALA A 143 -9.07 -8.10 11.14
C ALA A 143 -10.48 -7.87 11.72
N PHE A 144 -10.95 -6.62 11.75
CA PHE A 144 -12.31 -6.31 12.18
C PHE A 144 -13.36 -6.95 11.27
N MET A 145 -13.15 -6.91 9.95
CA MET A 145 -14.05 -7.55 9.00
C MET A 145 -14.16 -9.06 9.26
N LEU A 146 -13.03 -9.72 9.52
CA LEU A 146 -12.95 -11.13 9.89
C LEU A 146 -13.74 -11.47 11.16
N VAL A 147 -13.61 -10.63 12.18
CA VAL A 147 -14.34 -10.79 13.45
C VAL A 147 -15.83 -10.66 13.21
N CYS A 148 -16.28 -9.63 12.48
CA CYS A 148 -17.70 -9.49 12.12
C CYS A 148 -18.22 -10.69 11.32
N TYR A 149 -17.41 -11.21 10.40
CA TYR A 149 -17.78 -12.38 9.60
C TYR A 149 -17.93 -13.65 10.45
N ALA A 150 -17.06 -13.84 11.44
CA ALA A 150 -17.11 -14.97 12.35
C ALA A 150 -18.39 -15.02 13.19
N PHE A 151 -18.96 -13.85 13.53
CA PHE A 151 -20.20 -13.76 14.30
C PHE A 151 -21.47 -13.80 13.43
N ALA A 152 -21.36 -13.50 12.14
CA ALA A 152 -22.49 -13.47 11.21
C ALA A 152 -22.68 -14.84 10.52
N GLU A 153 -22.96 -15.90 11.28
CA GLU A 153 -23.43 -17.26 10.88
C GLU A 153 -23.07 -17.76 9.45
N SER A 154 -21.88 -17.45 8.96
CA SER A 154 -21.49 -17.70 7.57
C SER A 154 -20.45 -18.80 7.52
N SER A 155 -20.50 -19.58 6.44
CA SER A 155 -19.86 -20.89 6.34
C SER A 155 -18.38 -20.90 6.80
N ASP A 156 -18.02 -21.90 7.60
CA ASP A 156 -16.67 -22.12 8.14
C ASP A 156 -15.56 -22.01 7.07
N GLU A 157 -15.85 -22.40 5.83
CA GLU A 157 -14.93 -22.29 4.71
C GLU A 157 -14.52 -20.84 4.40
N ARG A 158 -15.44 -19.89 4.49
CA ARG A 158 -15.16 -18.47 4.21
C ARG A 158 -14.30 -17.86 5.31
N PHE A 159 -14.60 -18.18 6.57
CA PHE A 159 -13.77 -17.77 7.70
C PHE A 159 -12.35 -18.32 7.58
N LYS A 160 -12.21 -19.62 7.24
CA LYS A 160 -10.90 -20.25 7.06
C LYS A 160 -10.08 -19.58 5.95
N ARG A 161 -10.68 -19.32 4.78
CA ARG A 161 -10.00 -18.61 3.67
C ARG A 161 -9.60 -17.19 4.05
N ALA A 162 -10.48 -16.46 4.72
CA ALA A 162 -10.17 -15.08 5.13
C ALA A 162 -9.03 -15.04 6.17
N ARG A 163 -8.98 -16.01 7.09
CA ARG A 163 -7.87 -16.15 8.05
C ARG A 163 -6.54 -16.46 7.35
N GLU A 164 -6.56 -17.31 6.32
CA GLU A 164 -5.36 -17.63 5.52
C GLU A 164 -4.81 -16.36 4.82
N ILE A 165 -5.68 -15.54 4.23
CA ILE A 165 -5.30 -14.28 3.60
C ILE A 165 -4.73 -13.29 4.64
N PHE A 166 -5.39 -13.18 5.81
CA PHE A 166 -4.94 -12.28 6.88
C PHE A 166 -3.57 -12.69 7.45
N ALA A 167 -3.32 -13.99 7.62
CA ALA A 167 -2.00 -14.47 8.04
C ALA A 167 -0.91 -14.11 7.01
N GLY A 168 -1.20 -14.21 5.72
CA GLY A 168 -0.29 -13.76 4.66
C GLY A 168 0.00 -12.25 4.71
N LEU A 169 -1.05 -11.43 4.91
CA LEU A 169 -0.91 -9.97 5.06
C LEU A 169 -0.09 -9.59 6.29
N LEU A 170 -0.27 -10.28 7.42
CA LEU A 170 0.56 -10.11 8.61
C LEU A 170 2.03 -10.44 8.35
N GLY A 171 2.32 -11.46 7.55
CA GLY A 171 3.69 -11.79 7.14
C GLY A 171 4.34 -10.67 6.33
N ILE A 172 3.62 -10.12 5.35
CA ILE A 172 4.10 -8.98 4.53
C ILE A 172 4.26 -7.72 5.39
N LEU A 173 3.32 -7.46 6.31
CA LEU A 173 3.44 -6.35 7.25
C LEU A 173 4.70 -6.51 8.12
N GLY A 174 4.95 -7.71 8.64
CA GLY A 174 6.12 -8.02 9.45
C GLY A 174 7.44 -7.78 8.71
N THR A 175 7.54 -8.15 7.43
CA THR A 175 8.75 -7.92 6.63
C THR A 175 8.96 -6.43 6.32
N ILE A 176 7.89 -5.71 5.97
CA ILE A 176 7.97 -4.26 5.72
C ILE A 176 8.37 -3.52 6.99
N VAL A 177 7.72 -3.82 8.13
CA VAL A 177 8.03 -3.23 9.44
C VAL A 177 9.46 -3.61 9.87
N GLY A 178 9.86 -4.86 9.69
CA GLY A 178 11.21 -5.33 9.98
C GLY A 178 12.27 -4.60 9.15
N PHE A 179 12.03 -4.39 7.86
CA PHE A 179 12.89 -3.57 7.01
C PHE A 179 12.93 -2.11 7.50
N TYR A 180 11.80 -1.55 7.93
CA TYR A 180 11.76 -0.18 8.46
C TYR A 180 12.60 0.00 9.72
N PHE A 181 12.43 -0.87 10.71
CA PHE A 181 13.21 -0.81 11.94
C PHE A 181 14.68 -1.21 11.72
N GLY A 182 14.95 -2.12 10.79
CA GLY A 182 16.31 -2.50 10.39
C GLY A 182 17.04 -1.44 9.54
N ALA A 183 16.31 -0.58 8.84
CA ALA A 183 16.88 0.55 8.10
C ALA A 183 16.99 1.82 8.95
N ALA A 184 16.19 1.97 10.01
CA ALA A 184 16.31 3.10 10.94
C ALA A 184 17.61 3.03 11.77
N SER A 185 18.22 1.85 11.91
CA SER A 185 19.51 1.64 12.59
C SER A 185 20.73 1.99 11.73
N THR A 186 20.56 2.35 10.45
CA THR A 186 21.57 3.13 9.70
C THR A 186 21.41 4.63 9.95
N GLY A 187 20.92 5.00 11.14
CA GLY A 187 21.08 6.34 11.68
C GLY A 187 22.53 6.78 11.51
N PRO A 188 22.77 8.02 11.08
CA PRO A 188 24.07 8.39 10.56
C PRO A 188 25.09 8.35 11.70
N VAL A 189 26.04 7.41 11.58
CA VAL A 189 27.06 7.11 12.61
C VAL A 189 27.63 8.43 13.14
N PRO A 190 27.64 8.67 14.47
CA PRO A 190 28.13 9.92 15.02
C PRO A 190 29.57 10.14 14.59
N ILE A 191 29.91 11.40 14.28
CA ILE A 191 31.27 11.76 13.90
C ILE A 191 32.18 11.52 15.11
N SER A 192 33.19 10.68 14.92
CA SER A 192 34.19 10.36 15.94
C SER A 192 35.57 10.69 15.41
N ILE A 193 36.32 11.47 16.19
CA ILE A 193 37.67 11.93 15.84
C ILE A 193 38.66 11.00 16.56
N ALA A 194 39.50 10.31 15.79
CA ALA A 194 40.58 9.49 16.30
C ALA A 194 41.59 10.33 17.09
N ASP A 195 42.59 9.70 17.70
CA ASP A 195 43.64 10.44 18.40
C ASP A 195 44.42 11.34 17.44
N ILE A 196 44.81 12.51 17.96
CA ILE A 196 45.54 13.51 17.21
C ILE A 196 47.01 13.10 17.25
N LEU A 197 47.56 12.72 16.11
CA LEU A 197 48.97 12.39 15.96
C LEU A 197 49.74 13.66 15.61
N VAL A 198 50.69 14.04 16.47
CA VAL A 198 51.58 15.17 16.26
C VAL A 198 52.99 14.63 16.00
N SER A 199 53.55 14.94 14.84
CA SER A 199 54.91 14.54 14.46
C SER A 199 55.68 15.75 13.93
N GLY A 200 56.48 16.37 14.81
CA GLY A 200 57.25 17.57 14.48
C GLY A 200 56.35 18.76 14.15
N ALA A 201 56.18 19.05 12.86
CA ALA A 201 55.31 20.11 12.35
C ALA A 201 54.00 19.59 11.74
N GLU A 202 53.82 18.27 11.61
CA GLU A 202 52.61 17.67 11.05
C GLU A 202 51.63 17.26 12.15
N VAL A 203 50.36 17.58 11.93
CA VAL A 203 49.23 17.10 12.73
C VAL A 203 48.31 16.31 11.82
N ALA A 204 48.06 15.06 12.18
CA ALA A 204 47.19 14.16 11.45
C ALA A 204 46.13 13.56 12.38
N THR A 205 44.90 13.48 11.91
CA THR A 205 43.83 12.72 12.56
C THR A 205 42.95 12.03 11.52
N TYR A 206 42.19 11.04 11.99
CA TYR A 206 41.26 10.30 11.16
C TYR A 206 39.85 10.42 11.73
N VAL A 207 38.89 10.70 10.85
CA VAL A 207 37.49 10.87 11.18
C VAL A 207 36.72 9.61 10.78
N THR A 208 35.96 9.06 11.71
CA THR A 208 35.04 7.95 11.46
C THR A 208 33.60 8.39 11.68
N GLY A 209 32.66 7.73 11.00
CA GLY A 209 31.25 8.14 10.99
C GLY A 209 31.01 9.42 10.17
N GLY A 210 29.81 9.96 10.22
CA GLY A 210 29.43 11.14 9.44
C GLY A 210 29.08 10.85 7.97
N VAL A 211 28.84 11.92 7.20
CA VAL A 211 28.65 11.85 5.74
C VAL A 211 29.67 12.76 5.06
N PRO A 212 30.63 12.23 4.27
CA PRO A 212 31.60 13.06 3.55
C PRO A 212 30.89 13.97 2.53
N PRO A 213 31.51 15.09 2.11
CA PRO A 213 32.85 15.55 2.48
C PRO A 213 32.92 16.21 3.88
N TYR A 214 34.06 16.05 4.56
CA TYR A 214 34.35 16.66 5.86
C TYR A 214 35.08 17.99 5.70
N GLN A 215 34.65 19.02 6.43
CA GLN A 215 35.34 20.30 6.57
C GLN A 215 36.02 20.34 7.94
N SER A 216 37.34 20.50 7.97
CA SER A 216 38.08 20.64 9.23
C SER A 216 38.59 22.07 9.45
N ALA A 217 38.49 22.57 10.67
CA ALA A 217 39.17 23.77 11.15
C ALA A 217 40.10 23.38 12.30
N ILE A 218 41.34 23.84 12.25
CA ILE A 218 42.36 23.52 13.26
C ILE A 218 42.75 24.82 13.95
N LYS A 219 42.61 24.84 15.27
CA LYS A 219 43.11 25.92 16.13
C LYS A 219 44.25 25.35 16.96
N ALA A 220 45.39 26.01 16.94
CA ALA A 220 46.52 25.61 17.75
C ALA A 220 47.02 26.82 18.53
N THR A 221 47.16 26.66 19.85
CA THR A 221 47.56 27.72 20.78
C THR A 221 48.74 27.22 21.60
N GLY A 222 49.92 27.82 21.43
CA GLY A 222 51.12 27.37 22.12
C GLY A 222 52.44 27.94 21.59
N LYS A 223 53.54 27.30 22.00
CA LYS A 223 54.92 27.64 21.63
C LYS A 223 55.37 26.83 20.41
N PHE A 224 55.55 27.54 19.29
CA PHE A 224 55.98 26.97 18.00
C PHE A 224 57.47 27.23 17.69
N SER A 225 58.23 27.83 18.62
CA SER A 225 59.69 27.96 18.58
C SER A 225 60.21 28.57 19.90
N GLU A 226 61.53 28.59 20.10
CA GLU A 226 62.21 29.04 21.33
C GLU A 226 62.20 30.57 21.54
N LYS A 227 61.84 31.34 20.52
CA LYS A 227 61.55 32.77 20.64
C LYS A 227 60.05 32.96 20.55
N ASP A 228 59.45 33.30 21.70
CA ASP A 228 58.01 33.43 21.93
C ASP A 228 57.32 34.29 20.87
N GLU A 229 56.44 33.66 20.10
CA GLU A 229 55.33 34.35 19.46
C GLU A 229 54.18 33.34 19.39
N SER A 230 53.07 33.68 20.04
CA SER A 230 51.83 32.89 19.99
C SER A 230 51.30 32.93 18.55
N VAL A 231 51.67 31.94 17.75
CA VAL A 231 51.15 31.83 16.39
C VAL A 231 49.68 31.42 16.52
N THR A 232 48.78 32.38 16.33
CA THR A 232 47.37 32.07 16.10
C THR A 232 47.29 31.49 14.69
N ALA A 233 46.91 30.22 14.57
CA ALA A 233 46.80 29.54 13.28
C ALA A 233 45.99 30.38 12.26
N PRO A 234 46.33 30.31 10.95
CA PRO A 234 45.65 31.09 9.93
C PRO A 234 44.14 30.84 9.95
N LYS A 235 43.39 31.92 9.76
CA LYS A 235 41.94 31.94 9.60
C LYS A 235 41.60 31.29 8.24
N GLU A 236 41.55 29.96 8.23
CA GLU A 236 41.23 29.04 7.11
C GLU A 236 42.41 28.75 6.15
N PRO A 237 42.57 27.48 5.72
CA PRO A 237 41.64 26.80 4.82
C PRO A 237 40.85 25.66 5.48
N ARG A 238 39.54 25.59 5.17
CA ARG A 238 38.74 24.39 5.43
C ARG A 238 39.22 23.29 4.51
N LEU A 239 40.06 22.41 5.02
CA LEU A 239 40.48 21.23 4.28
C LEU A 239 39.24 20.34 4.10
N VAL A 240 38.91 20.08 2.85
CA VAL A 240 37.79 19.23 2.47
C VAL A 240 38.33 17.82 2.26
N SER A 241 38.06 16.92 3.21
CA SER A 241 38.48 15.53 3.12
C SER A 241 37.32 14.64 2.68
N GLN A 242 37.53 13.84 1.64
CA GLN A 242 36.56 12.81 1.22
C GLN A 242 36.76 11.47 1.93
N ASN A 243 37.99 11.18 2.36
CA ASN A 243 38.38 9.88 2.91
C ASN A 243 38.49 9.88 4.45
N GLY A 244 38.14 10.98 5.12
CA GLY A 244 38.19 11.11 6.57
C GLY A 244 39.58 11.42 7.13
N TRP A 245 40.64 11.43 6.33
CA TRP A 245 41.95 11.88 6.78
C TRP A 245 42.04 13.40 6.78
N VAL A 246 42.41 13.97 7.92
CA VAL A 246 42.70 15.40 8.07
C VAL A 246 44.19 15.52 8.39
N ARG A 247 44.95 16.17 7.51
CA ARG A 247 46.39 16.41 7.67
C ARG A 247 46.69 17.88 7.52
N TYR A 248 47.48 18.41 8.45
CA TYR A 248 47.90 19.80 8.44
C TYR A 248 49.36 19.91 8.83
N VAL A 249 50.11 20.70 8.08
CA VAL A 249 51.54 20.93 8.32
C VAL A 249 51.72 22.38 8.73
N PHE A 250 52.24 22.59 9.93
CA PHE A 250 52.60 23.91 10.44
C PHE A 250 53.93 24.38 9.85
N ALA A 251 54.12 25.70 9.75
CA ALA A 251 55.37 26.27 9.24
C ALA A 251 56.57 26.02 10.18
N LYS A 252 56.32 25.72 11.46
CA LYS A 252 57.33 25.49 12.49
C LYS A 252 56.96 24.26 13.32
N PRO A 253 57.95 23.52 13.85
CA PRO A 253 57.69 22.36 14.70
C PRO A 253 57.04 22.74 16.02
N ILE A 254 56.10 21.91 16.49
CA ILE A 254 55.35 22.12 17.72
C ILE A 254 56.16 21.60 18.90
N LYS A 255 56.47 22.45 19.89
CA LYS A 255 57.10 22.02 21.16
C LYS A 255 56.06 21.81 22.26
N GLU A 256 55.19 22.79 22.45
CA GLU A 256 54.09 22.73 23.41
C GLU A 256 52.90 23.48 22.85
N ALA A 257 51.78 22.79 22.58
CA ALA A 257 50.57 23.46 22.11
C ALA A 257 49.31 22.69 22.47
N ALA A 258 48.25 23.45 22.77
CA ALA A 258 46.88 22.95 22.78
C ALA A 258 46.34 22.97 21.34
N ILE A 259 46.01 21.81 20.80
CA ILE A 259 45.47 21.64 19.45
C ILE A 259 43.99 21.28 19.59
N GLU A 260 43.12 22.08 18.97
CA GLU A 260 41.69 21.85 18.86
C GLU A 260 41.32 21.66 17.38
N ILE A 261 40.69 20.53 17.08
CA ILE A 261 40.24 20.19 15.73
C ILE A 261 38.72 20.15 15.73
N ASP A 262 38.11 21.08 15.00
CA ASP A 262 36.68 21.15 14.75
C ASP A 262 36.39 20.53 13.37
N ILE A 263 35.61 19.47 13.31
CA ILE A 263 35.21 18.82 12.07
C ILE A 263 33.71 18.97 11.87
N LYS A 264 33.32 19.31 10.64
CA LYS A 264 31.93 19.41 10.20
C LYS A 264 31.68 18.51 9.00
N ASP A 265 30.56 17.80 8.97
CA ASP A 265 30.18 16.99 7.81
C ASP A 265 29.27 17.75 6.83
N SER A 266 28.90 17.09 5.72
CA SER A 266 27.98 17.65 4.70
C SER A 266 26.56 17.93 5.22
N GLN A 267 26.16 17.27 6.31
CA GLN A 267 24.88 17.46 6.99
C GLN A 267 24.96 18.50 8.12
N ASN A 268 26.05 19.28 8.17
CA ASN A 268 26.26 20.38 9.11
C ASN A 268 26.43 19.91 10.58
N ARG A 269 26.65 18.62 10.81
CA ARG A 269 26.96 18.05 12.13
C ARG A 269 28.43 18.27 12.46
N SER A 270 28.75 18.52 13.72
CA SER A 270 30.12 18.83 14.14
C SER A 270 30.59 17.97 15.30
N ALA A 271 31.87 17.64 15.29
CA ALA A 271 32.59 17.08 16.42
C ALA A 271 33.86 17.93 16.65
N SER A 272 34.24 18.09 17.92
CA SER A 272 35.48 18.78 18.28
C SER A 272 36.31 17.89 19.19
N LYS A 273 37.62 17.91 19.01
CA LYS A 273 38.56 17.22 19.89
C LYS A 273 39.73 18.13 20.20
N LYS A 274 40.03 18.26 21.48
CA LYS A 274 41.17 19.03 22.00
C LYS A 274 42.20 18.09 22.61
N VAL A 275 43.47 18.33 22.28
CA VAL A 275 44.61 17.60 22.85
C VAL A 275 45.69 18.60 23.22
N ASP A 276 46.20 18.49 24.45
CA ASP A 276 47.36 19.25 24.91
C ASP A 276 48.62 18.44 24.64
N PHE A 277 49.48 18.95 23.75
CA PHE A 277 50.72 18.29 23.36
C PHE A 277 51.92 18.96 24.04
N ARG A 278 52.80 18.15 24.63
CA ARG A 278 54.11 18.57 25.18
C ARG A 278 55.18 17.61 24.70
N VAL A 279 56.21 18.13 24.02
CA VAL A 279 57.43 17.35 23.74
C VAL A 279 58.14 17.12 25.07
N GLN A 280 58.22 15.85 25.52
CA GLN A 280 59.08 15.49 26.64
C GLN A 280 60.53 15.66 26.18
N GLU A 281 61.21 16.62 26.76
CA GLU A 281 62.65 16.79 26.55
C GLU A 281 63.34 15.52 27.08
N PRO A 282 64.24 14.89 26.29
CA PRO A 282 64.90 13.67 26.73
C PRO A 282 65.61 13.97 28.05
N ALA A 283 65.28 13.18 29.08
CA ALA A 283 65.86 13.32 30.40
C ALA A 283 67.38 13.43 30.24
N LYS A 284 67.95 14.55 30.69
CA LYS A 284 69.40 14.75 30.67
C LYS A 284 70.01 13.57 31.44
N VAL A 285 70.67 12.67 30.71
CA VAL A 285 71.46 11.60 31.29
C VAL A 285 72.56 12.31 32.07
N GLN A 286 72.42 12.34 33.39
CA GLN A 286 73.48 12.86 34.25
C GLN A 286 74.69 11.94 34.08
N PRO A 287 75.88 12.47 33.74
CA PRO A 287 77.09 11.68 33.53
C PRO A 287 77.60 11.03 34.81
#